data_AF-A0A6C0K280-F1
#
_entry.id   AF-A0A6C0K280-F1
#
_cell.length_a   1.000
_cell.length_b   1.000
_cell.length_c   1.000
_cell.angle_alpha   90.00
_cell.angle_beta   90.00
_cell.angle_gamma   90.00
#
_symmetry.space_group_name_H-M   'P 1'
#
loop_
_entity.id
_entity.type
_entity.pdbx_description
1 polymer ?
#
loop_
_entity_poly.entity_id
_entity_poly.type
_entity_poly.pdbx_seq_one_letter_code
_entity_poly.pdbx_strand_id
1 'polypeptide(L)'
;MSNFQKCRGFMKNGSKIPPCELNGLKNILKLEKNVTIIFHYFCGKGFKRIFCPLFRRQMNDKNSQKFSETLRCKCCDYECSRKSDFKKHLLSSKHKKNDGTVTIDGIKFSKVSEQGFICECGKEYKHRQGLWSHKKKCIGEQPPENNVVADAQQPTNELVMSLLNQNMELQKQIIELCKEKNTVINNNSNNTNNQFNLNFFLHEQCKDALNLIDFVNQIKLQLSDLDMIGRVGYAEGMSKIFIKNLQEMDVFKRPIHCSDLKREVLYVKEKDTWEKENGENFKIKRAIKEVEHKNIKQIPKWVEENPTSSDTETKKHLEYQKILLEAMGGSTMEDDDKKREKIIRNIAKEVTINKTVEK
;
A
#
# COMPACT_ATOMS: atom_id res chain seq x y z
N MET A 1 17.58 30.44 -32.89
CA MET A 1 18.65 31.16 -32.15
C MET A 1 18.69 32.64 -32.54
N SER A 2 17.60 33.42 -32.33
CA SER A 2 17.61 34.87 -32.65
C SER A 2 16.94 35.77 -31.63
N ASN A 3 16.42 35.24 -30.51
CA ASN A 3 15.75 36.06 -29.48
C ASN A 3 16.45 36.08 -28.11
N PHE A 4 17.65 35.48 -27.98
CA PHE A 4 18.37 35.42 -26.69
C PHE A 4 19.44 36.51 -26.48
N GLN A 5 19.71 37.36 -27.50
CA GLN A 5 20.73 38.41 -27.42
C GLN A 5 20.20 39.82 -27.13
N LYS A 6 18.88 40.02 -27.00
CA LYS A 6 18.31 41.35 -26.67
C LYS A 6 18.08 41.63 -25.17
N CYS A 7 18.37 40.69 -24.28
CA CYS A 7 18.18 40.86 -22.82
C CYS A 7 19.49 40.95 -22.02
N ARG A 8 20.57 41.50 -22.60
CA ARG A 8 21.74 41.98 -21.84
C ARG A 8 21.91 43.48 -22.10
N GLY A 9 21.02 44.28 -21.51
CA GLY A 9 21.05 45.73 -21.70
C GLY A 9 20.01 46.51 -20.91
N PHE A 10 19.51 45.99 -19.78
CA PHE A 10 18.55 46.72 -18.94
C PHE A 10 18.80 46.44 -17.46
N MET A 11 20.00 46.81 -16.98
CA MET A 11 20.28 46.98 -15.54
C MET A 11 21.29 48.13 -15.34
N LYS A 12 21.04 49.25 -16.02
CA LYS A 12 21.55 50.57 -15.63
C LYS A 12 20.45 51.57 -15.96
N ASN A 13 20.04 52.33 -14.94
CA ASN A 13 19.03 53.40 -14.95
C ASN A 13 17.62 52.95 -14.56
N GLY A 14 17.30 53.12 -13.28
CA GLY A 14 16.02 52.80 -12.66
C GLY A 14 14.85 53.57 -13.29
N SER A 15 14.12 52.88 -14.17
CA SER A 15 12.82 53.32 -14.68
C SER A 15 11.76 52.30 -14.28
N LYS A 16 10.61 52.78 -13.79
CA LYS A 16 9.49 51.95 -13.31
C LYS A 16 8.93 51.08 -14.43
N ILE A 17 8.71 49.79 -14.13
CA ILE A 17 8.07 48.80 -15.02
C ILE A 17 6.59 49.20 -15.22
N PRO A 18 6.07 49.24 -16.47
CA PRO A 18 4.66 49.58 -16.72
C PRO A 18 3.69 48.49 -16.23
N PRO A 19 2.42 48.83 -15.90
CA PRO A 19 1.50 47.95 -15.16
C PRO A 19 1.04 46.68 -15.89
N CYS A 20 1.35 46.51 -17.17
CA CYS A 20 0.97 45.34 -17.97
C CYS A 20 1.96 44.16 -17.88
N GLU A 21 3.18 44.35 -17.34
CA GLU A 21 4.21 43.29 -17.27
C GLU A 21 4.28 42.58 -15.91
N LEU A 22 3.65 43.12 -14.87
CA LEU A 22 3.62 42.52 -13.52
C LEU A 22 2.78 41.23 -13.44
N ASN A 23 1.76 41.08 -14.29
CA ASN A 23 0.93 39.87 -14.31
C ASN A 23 1.61 38.71 -15.05
N GLY A 24 2.39 38.99 -16.10
CA GLY A 24 3.21 38.00 -16.80
C GLY A 24 4.31 37.43 -15.89
N LEU A 25 5.02 38.30 -15.18
CA LEU A 25 6.07 37.89 -14.22
C LEU A 25 5.50 37.10 -13.02
N LYS A 26 4.32 37.46 -12.51
CA LYS A 26 3.65 36.68 -11.45
C LYS A 26 3.25 35.29 -11.94
N ASN A 27 2.77 35.16 -13.18
CA ASN A 27 2.43 33.87 -13.77
C ASN A 27 3.69 33.03 -14.04
N ILE A 28 4.76 33.62 -14.57
CA ILE A 28 6.05 32.95 -14.78
C ILE A 28 6.63 32.46 -13.45
N LEU A 29 6.63 33.28 -12.40
CA LEU A 29 7.09 32.88 -11.06
C LEU A 29 6.22 31.79 -10.42
N LYS A 30 4.91 31.76 -10.72
CA LYS A 30 3.98 30.71 -10.26
C LYS A 30 4.19 29.41 -11.04
N LEU A 31 4.46 29.50 -12.35
CA LEU A 31 4.85 28.40 -13.23
C LEU A 31 6.20 27.80 -12.83
N GLU A 32 7.22 28.61 -12.56
CA GLU A 32 8.54 28.15 -12.11
C GLU A 32 8.47 27.45 -10.75
N LYS A 33 7.66 27.97 -9.81
CA LYS A 33 7.41 27.31 -8.52
C LYS A 33 6.70 25.97 -8.70
N ASN A 34 5.66 25.90 -9.51
CA ASN A 34 4.94 24.66 -9.77
C ASN A 34 5.82 23.62 -10.46
N VAL A 35 6.62 24.02 -11.45
CA VAL A 35 7.56 23.15 -12.18
C VAL A 35 8.66 22.62 -11.26
N THR A 36 9.17 23.45 -10.34
CA THR A 36 10.19 23.04 -9.36
C THR A 36 9.61 22.08 -8.32
N ILE A 37 8.40 22.33 -7.82
CA ILE A 37 7.68 21.45 -6.88
C ILE A 37 7.43 20.09 -7.55
N ILE A 38 6.94 20.09 -8.79
CA ILE A 38 6.68 18.90 -9.57
C ILE A 38 7.99 18.09 -9.75
N PHE A 39 9.10 18.72 -10.14
CA PHE A 39 10.40 18.05 -10.28
C PHE A 39 10.93 17.42 -8.98
N HIS A 40 10.87 18.13 -7.85
CA HIS A 40 11.28 17.58 -6.56
C HIS A 40 10.39 16.42 -6.12
N TYR A 41 9.08 16.51 -6.38
CA TYR A 41 8.12 15.44 -6.14
C TYR A 41 8.42 14.18 -6.97
N PHE A 42 8.68 14.35 -8.27
CA PHE A 42 9.05 13.26 -9.20
C PHE A 42 10.38 12.59 -8.84
N CYS A 43 11.38 13.36 -8.39
CA CYS A 43 12.66 12.81 -7.92
C CYS A 43 12.52 12.01 -6.62
N GLY A 44 11.64 12.44 -5.70
CA GLY A 44 11.37 11.74 -4.44
C GLY A 44 10.60 10.42 -4.60
N LYS A 45 9.73 10.32 -5.62
CA LYS A 45 8.91 9.11 -5.89
C LYS A 45 9.48 8.18 -6.98
N GLY A 46 10.69 8.43 -7.50
CA GLY A 46 11.40 7.49 -8.39
C GLY A 46 11.05 7.56 -9.89
N PHE A 47 10.29 8.57 -10.32
CA PHE A 47 9.73 8.70 -11.67
C PHE A 47 10.58 9.60 -12.60
N LYS A 48 11.89 9.35 -12.68
CA LYS A 48 12.86 10.22 -13.40
C LYS A 48 12.69 10.27 -14.94
N ARG A 49 11.86 9.42 -15.54
CA ARG A 49 11.75 9.24 -17.01
C ARG A 49 10.55 9.93 -17.67
N ILE A 50 9.69 10.63 -16.91
CA ILE A 50 8.41 11.17 -17.42
C ILE A 50 8.54 12.62 -17.98
N PHE A 51 9.75 13.19 -18.05
CA PHE A 51 9.95 14.59 -18.47
C PHE A 51 10.10 14.80 -19.99
N CYS A 52 9.51 15.90 -20.46
CA CYS A 52 9.61 16.44 -21.83
C CYS A 52 11.08 16.67 -22.27
N PRO A 53 11.45 16.43 -23.55
CA PRO A 53 12.81 16.63 -24.08
C PRO A 53 13.37 18.04 -23.91
N LEU A 54 12.51 19.08 -23.87
CA LEU A 54 12.92 20.47 -23.65
C LEU A 54 13.55 20.69 -22.27
N PHE A 55 13.13 19.92 -21.26
CA PHE A 55 13.63 20.00 -19.89
C PHE A 55 15.04 19.39 -19.74
N ARG A 56 15.35 18.33 -20.52
CA ARG A 56 16.67 17.68 -20.53
C ARG A 56 17.76 18.58 -21.13
N ARG A 57 17.40 19.49 -22.05
CA ARG A 57 18.35 20.39 -22.74
C ARG A 57 18.85 21.54 -21.85
N GLN A 58 18.01 22.11 -20.98
CA GLN A 58 18.40 23.28 -20.16
C GLN A 58 19.40 22.96 -19.03
N MET A 59 19.57 21.69 -18.63
CA MET A 59 20.43 21.30 -17.49
C MET A 59 21.82 20.80 -17.90
N ASN A 60 22.07 20.53 -19.18
CA ASN A 60 23.40 20.09 -19.64
C ASN A 60 24.45 21.20 -19.63
N ASP A 61 24.03 22.48 -19.64
CA ASP A 61 24.94 23.63 -19.64
C ASP A 61 25.36 24.09 -18.23
N LYS A 62 24.96 23.38 -17.16
CA LYS A 62 25.33 23.69 -15.76
C LYS A 62 26.02 22.55 -15.01
N ASN A 63 26.55 21.55 -15.69
CA ASN A 63 27.27 20.46 -15.03
C ASN A 63 28.78 20.71 -15.01
N SER A 64 29.21 21.75 -14.28
CA SER A 64 30.61 21.92 -13.89
C SER A 64 30.91 21.08 -12.64
N GLN A 65 31.73 20.05 -12.81
CA GLN A 65 32.55 19.36 -11.80
C GLN A 65 31.99 19.29 -10.36
N LYS A 66 31.30 18.18 -10.03
CA LYS A 66 31.14 17.77 -8.63
C LYS A 66 32.42 17.09 -8.14
N PHE A 67 33.22 17.82 -7.36
CA PHE A 67 34.23 17.23 -6.50
C PHE A 67 33.51 16.37 -5.44
N SER A 68 33.78 15.07 -5.37
CA SER A 68 33.22 14.22 -4.31
C SER A 68 34.12 14.30 -3.08
N GLU A 69 33.65 14.92 -2.00
CA GLU A 69 34.33 14.87 -0.70
C GLU A 69 34.40 13.42 -0.20
N THR A 70 35.61 12.90 -0.03
CA THR A 70 35.88 11.58 0.57
C THR A 70 35.79 11.66 2.09
N LEU A 71 35.01 10.77 2.70
CA LEU A 71 34.82 10.62 4.14
C LEU A 71 35.71 9.50 4.65
N ARG A 72 36.69 9.85 5.50
CA ARG A 72 37.60 8.91 6.16
C ARG A 72 37.19 8.68 7.61
N CYS A 73 37.19 7.42 8.04
CA CYS A 73 36.99 7.04 9.43
C CYS A 73 38.27 7.32 10.22
N LYS A 74 38.16 7.91 11.42
CA LYS A 74 39.35 8.19 12.24
C LYS A 74 39.84 6.98 13.03
N CYS A 75 38.97 5.99 13.27
CA CYS A 75 39.27 4.82 14.10
C CYS A 75 39.67 3.57 13.29
N CYS A 76 39.70 3.67 11.96
CA CYS A 76 40.19 2.62 11.05
C CYS A 76 40.44 3.20 9.65
N ASP A 77 41.18 2.48 8.80
CA ASP A 77 41.56 2.93 7.46
C ASP A 77 40.44 2.87 6.40
N TYR A 78 39.19 3.02 6.83
CA TYR A 78 38.03 2.99 5.95
C TYR A 78 37.73 4.37 5.37
N GLU A 79 37.65 4.46 4.04
CA GLU A 79 37.26 5.65 3.28
C GLU A 79 36.07 5.38 2.37
N CYS A 80 35.17 6.36 2.24
CA CYS A 80 34.10 6.30 1.25
C CYS A 80 33.63 7.69 0.81
N SER A 81 33.09 7.82 -0.40
CA SER A 81 32.57 9.09 -0.93
C SER A 81 31.09 9.33 -0.62
N ARG A 82 30.42 8.40 0.09
CA ARG A 82 28.96 8.43 0.32
C ARG A 82 28.63 8.39 1.81
N LYS A 83 27.92 9.42 2.29
CA LYS A 83 27.48 9.53 3.70
C LYS A 83 26.66 8.33 4.20
N SER A 84 25.84 7.71 3.34
CA SER A 84 25.05 6.53 3.71
C SER A 84 25.91 5.32 4.04
N ASP A 85 26.98 5.11 3.30
CA ASP A 85 27.88 3.98 3.46
C ASP A 85 28.81 4.21 4.66
N PHE A 86 29.23 5.46 4.88
CA PHE A 86 29.92 5.87 6.10
C PHE A 86 29.09 5.61 7.36
N LYS A 87 27.78 5.94 7.34
CA LYS A 87 26.88 5.68 8.47
C LYS A 87 26.71 4.19 8.74
N LYS A 88 26.61 3.36 7.69
CA LYS A 88 26.59 1.89 7.84
C LYS A 88 27.89 1.34 8.41
N HIS A 89 29.02 1.89 7.98
CA HIS A 89 30.34 1.55 8.51
C HIS A 89 30.42 1.78 10.02
N LEU A 90 30.03 2.97 10.50
CA LEU A 90 30.00 3.31 11.94
C LEU A 90 29.09 2.38 12.75
N LEU A 91 28.01 1.89 12.15
CA LEU A 91 27.06 1.00 12.82
C LEU A 91 27.47 -0.48 12.80
N SER A 92 28.51 -0.84 12.03
CA SER A 92 28.91 -2.23 11.86
C SER A 92 29.50 -2.82 13.14
N SER A 93 29.23 -4.09 13.40
CA SER A 93 29.77 -4.82 14.56
C SER A 93 31.29 -4.92 14.57
N LYS A 94 31.96 -4.72 13.41
CA LYS A 94 33.42 -4.62 13.34
C LYS A 94 33.92 -3.26 13.85
N HIS A 95 33.26 -2.16 13.48
CA HIS A 95 33.62 -0.83 13.98
C HIS A 95 33.30 -0.68 15.48
N LYS A 96 32.13 -1.13 15.92
CA LYS A 96 31.70 -1.10 17.33
C LYS A 96 32.56 -1.93 18.30
N LYS A 97 33.37 -2.86 17.80
CA LYS A 97 34.30 -3.67 18.62
C LYS A 97 35.68 -3.02 18.80
N ASN A 98 36.00 -1.98 18.01
CA ASN A 98 37.24 -1.23 18.12
C ASN A 98 37.11 0.06 18.95
N ASP A 99 35.88 0.53 19.23
CA ASP A 99 35.65 1.56 20.25
C ASP A 99 35.70 0.90 21.63
N GLY A 100 36.83 1.05 22.30
CA GLY A 100 36.95 0.74 23.72
C GLY A 100 35.93 1.53 24.51
N THR A 101 35.20 0.82 25.38
CA THR A 101 34.26 1.34 26.40
C THR A 101 33.10 2.20 25.90
N VAL A 102 31.90 1.61 25.88
CA VAL A 102 30.65 2.39 25.88
C VAL A 102 29.75 1.92 27.03
N THR A 103 29.67 2.77 28.05
CA THR A 103 28.54 2.90 28.97
C THR A 103 27.42 3.65 28.25
N ILE A 104 26.23 3.06 28.19
CA ILE A 104 24.96 3.77 28.06
C ILE A 104 24.00 3.12 29.07
N ASP A 105 23.40 3.94 29.93
CA ASP A 105 22.28 3.64 30.85
C ASP A 105 22.46 2.57 31.92
N GLY A 106 23.58 2.59 32.66
CA GLY A 106 23.66 2.06 34.04
C GLY A 106 23.40 0.55 34.25
N ILE A 107 23.08 -0.20 33.21
CA ILE A 107 22.82 -1.64 33.29
C ILE A 107 24.12 -2.37 32.96
N LYS A 108 24.74 -2.94 34.00
CA LYS A 108 25.82 -3.93 33.84
C LYS A 108 25.23 -5.15 33.13
N PHE A 109 25.50 -5.32 31.84
CA PHE A 109 25.39 -6.64 31.22
C PHE A 109 26.64 -7.43 31.58
N SER A 110 26.50 -8.31 32.57
CA SER A 110 27.44 -9.38 32.85
C SER A 110 27.73 -10.15 31.56
N LYS A 111 29.00 -10.48 31.33
CA LYS A 111 29.47 -11.35 30.25
C LYS A 111 28.42 -12.43 29.98
N VAL A 112 27.84 -12.45 28.79
CA VAL A 112 27.09 -13.64 28.36
C VAL A 112 28.12 -14.75 28.30
N SER A 113 27.96 -15.61 29.28
CA SER A 113 28.59 -16.89 29.53
C SER A 113 28.93 -17.65 28.25
N GLU A 114 30.09 -18.31 28.29
CA GLU A 114 30.51 -19.36 27.37
C GLU A 114 29.62 -20.61 27.49
N GLN A 115 28.29 -20.46 27.51
CA GLN A 115 27.40 -21.61 27.45
C GLN A 115 27.41 -22.18 26.04
N GLY A 116 28.02 -23.36 25.89
CA GLY A 116 27.90 -24.15 24.69
C GLY A 116 26.44 -24.48 24.39
N PHE A 117 26.18 -24.68 23.11
CA PHE A 117 24.86 -25.01 22.57
C PHE A 117 24.71 -26.52 22.52
N ILE A 118 23.87 -27.08 23.40
CA ILE A 118 23.65 -28.53 23.49
C ILE A 118 22.43 -28.94 22.66
N CYS A 119 22.55 -30.02 21.90
CA CYS A 119 21.43 -30.66 21.20
C CYS A 119 20.69 -31.62 22.13
N GLU A 120 19.43 -31.93 21.82
CA GLU A 120 18.61 -32.91 22.54
C GLU A 120 19.24 -34.33 22.58
N CYS A 121 20.18 -34.64 21.69
CA CYS A 121 20.99 -35.87 21.73
C CYS A 121 22.22 -35.80 22.66
N GLY A 122 22.39 -34.72 23.43
CA GLY A 122 23.50 -34.52 24.37
C GLY A 122 24.79 -33.93 23.77
N LYS A 123 24.88 -33.72 22.45
CA LYS A 123 26.10 -33.15 21.81
C LYS A 123 26.19 -31.64 22.00
N GLU A 124 27.34 -31.16 22.49
CA GLU A 124 27.63 -29.74 22.73
C GLU A 124 28.39 -29.07 21.58
N TYR A 125 28.01 -27.84 21.25
CA TYR A 125 28.57 -27.06 20.15
C TYR A 125 28.96 -25.65 20.61
N LYS A 126 30.15 -25.19 20.22
CA LYS A 126 30.66 -23.85 20.56
C LYS A 126 29.84 -22.69 19.96
N HIS A 127 29.13 -22.94 18.86
CA HIS A 127 28.40 -21.91 18.11
C HIS A 127 27.04 -22.43 17.62
N ARG A 128 26.05 -21.54 17.57
CA ARG A 128 24.66 -21.83 17.14
C ARG A 128 24.57 -22.46 15.75
N GLN A 129 25.47 -22.09 14.84
CA GLN A 129 25.54 -22.62 13.48
C GLN A 129 25.95 -24.10 13.47
N GLY A 130 26.82 -24.51 14.40
CA GLY A 130 27.19 -25.92 14.60
C GLY A 130 26.00 -26.74 15.06
N LEU A 131 25.26 -26.24 16.06
CA LEU A 131 24.02 -26.87 16.53
C LEU A 131 22.97 -26.98 15.41
N TRP A 132 22.77 -25.93 14.61
CA TRP A 132 21.77 -25.94 13.54
C TRP A 132 22.10 -26.97 12.45
N SER A 133 23.37 -27.05 12.06
CA SER A 133 23.84 -28.02 11.06
C SER A 133 23.71 -29.45 11.58
N HIS A 134 23.96 -29.65 12.87
CA HIS A 134 23.75 -30.92 13.55
C HIS A 134 22.26 -31.29 13.68
N LYS A 135 21.37 -30.36 14.10
CA LYS A 135 19.92 -30.61 14.21
C LYS A 135 19.29 -31.11 12.93
N LYS A 136 19.82 -30.70 11.77
CA LYS A 136 19.36 -31.20 10.46
C LYS A 136 19.67 -32.67 10.17
N LYS A 137 20.66 -33.24 10.86
CA LYS A 137 21.16 -34.61 10.65
C LYS A 137 21.09 -35.46 11.91
N CYS A 138 20.56 -34.91 13.00
CA CYS A 138 20.49 -35.60 14.28
C CYS A 138 19.34 -36.61 14.25
N ILE A 139 19.69 -37.89 14.22
CA ILE A 139 18.78 -39.00 14.50
C ILE A 139 18.97 -39.25 16.00
N GLY A 140 18.05 -38.75 16.83
CA GLY A 140 18.17 -38.87 18.29
C GLY A 140 18.21 -40.34 18.72
N GLU A 141 19.17 -40.69 19.59
CA GLU A 141 19.12 -41.95 20.33
C GLU A 141 18.01 -41.82 21.38
N GLN A 142 16.90 -42.53 21.16
CA GLN A 142 15.95 -42.79 22.23
C GLN A 142 16.58 -43.84 23.18
N PRO A 143 16.52 -43.67 24.51
CA PRO A 143 16.89 -44.74 25.45
C PRO A 143 15.97 -45.95 25.28
N PRO A 144 16.43 -47.16 25.66
CA PRO A 144 15.86 -48.43 25.22
C PRO A 144 14.41 -48.62 25.69
N GLU A 145 13.60 -49.15 24.77
CA GLU A 145 12.22 -49.56 24.97
C GLU A 145 12.08 -50.50 26.17
N ASN A 146 11.47 -50.01 27.24
CA ASN A 146 10.74 -50.86 28.16
C ASN A 146 9.32 -51.02 27.61
N ASN A 147 8.96 -52.27 27.35
CA ASN A 147 7.62 -52.73 27.01
C ASN A 147 6.56 -52.12 27.93
N VAL A 148 5.85 -51.10 27.45
CA VAL A 148 4.49 -50.79 27.88
C VAL A 148 3.70 -50.52 26.62
N VAL A 149 2.85 -51.47 26.26
CA VAL A 149 1.82 -51.30 25.24
C VAL A 149 0.84 -50.25 25.79
N ALA A 150 1.12 -48.98 25.52
CA ALA A 150 0.15 -47.90 25.67
C ALA A 150 -0.61 -47.83 24.34
N ASP A 151 -1.81 -48.38 24.37
CA ASP A 151 -2.84 -48.29 23.34
C ASP A 151 -3.01 -46.83 22.93
N ALA A 152 -2.43 -46.45 21.80
CA ALA A 152 -2.80 -45.23 21.10
C ALA A 152 -4.16 -45.49 20.46
N GLN A 153 -5.22 -45.33 21.26
CA GLN A 153 -6.59 -45.30 20.77
C GLN A 153 -6.70 -44.17 19.75
N GLN A 154 -6.54 -44.54 18.47
CA GLN A 154 -7.14 -43.80 17.39
C GLN A 154 -8.63 -43.65 17.74
N PRO A 155 -9.23 -42.45 17.59
CA PRO A 155 -10.65 -42.28 17.86
C PRO A 155 -11.38 -43.33 17.02
N THR A 156 -12.05 -44.26 17.70
CA THR A 156 -12.74 -45.35 17.03
C THR A 156 -13.69 -44.76 16.01
N ASN A 157 -13.86 -45.41 14.86
CA ASN A 157 -14.82 -44.97 13.85
C ASN A 157 -16.21 -44.73 14.45
N GLU A 158 -16.53 -45.42 15.55
CA GLU A 158 -17.73 -45.26 16.34
C GLU A 158 -17.81 -43.92 17.10
N LEU A 159 -16.71 -43.43 17.69
CA LEU A 159 -16.63 -42.11 18.32
C LEU A 159 -16.70 -40.99 17.26
N VAL A 160 -16.08 -41.20 16.09
CA VAL A 160 -16.16 -40.26 14.97
C VAL A 160 -17.59 -40.20 14.41
N MET A 161 -18.24 -41.35 14.25
CA MET A 161 -19.63 -41.43 13.81
C MET A 161 -20.60 -40.87 14.85
N SER A 162 -20.35 -41.06 16.15
CA SER A 162 -21.17 -40.47 17.20
C SER A 162 -21.04 -38.94 17.25
N LEU A 163 -19.82 -38.40 17.05
CA LEU A 163 -19.57 -36.96 16.92
C LEU A 163 -20.20 -36.36 15.65
N LEU A 164 -20.18 -37.08 14.53
CA LEU A 164 -20.86 -36.67 13.30
C LEU A 164 -22.38 -36.68 13.46
N ASN A 165 -22.92 -37.70 14.12
CA ASN A 165 -24.35 -37.79 14.41
C ASN A 165 -24.79 -36.70 15.40
N GLN A 166 -24.01 -36.43 16.46
CA GLN A 166 -24.28 -35.33 17.38
C GLN A 166 -24.19 -33.96 16.68
N ASN A 167 -23.26 -33.77 15.73
CA ASN A 167 -23.20 -32.55 14.92
C ASN A 167 -24.40 -32.41 13.98
N MET A 168 -24.84 -33.49 13.33
CA MET A 168 -26.04 -33.46 12.49
C MET A 168 -27.29 -33.19 13.32
N GLU A 169 -27.37 -33.75 14.53
CA GLU A 169 -28.47 -33.53 15.46
C GLU A 169 -28.49 -32.09 16.00
N LEU A 170 -27.33 -31.55 16.37
CA LEU A 170 -27.19 -30.12 16.71
C LEU A 170 -27.59 -29.22 15.54
N GLN A 171 -27.16 -29.54 14.31
CA GLN A 171 -27.57 -28.81 13.11
C GLN A 171 -29.09 -28.88 12.88
N LYS A 172 -29.70 -30.06 13.07
CA LYS A 172 -31.16 -30.23 12.99
C LYS A 172 -31.88 -29.42 14.05
N GLN A 173 -31.46 -29.48 15.31
CA GLN A 173 -32.05 -28.73 16.41
C GLN A 173 -31.91 -27.21 16.20
N ILE A 174 -30.79 -26.74 15.64
CA ILE A 174 -30.63 -25.33 15.25
C ILE A 174 -31.62 -24.96 14.13
N ILE A 175 -31.79 -25.81 13.13
CA ILE A 175 -32.76 -25.60 12.04
C ILE A 175 -34.20 -25.63 12.56
N GLU A 176 -34.52 -26.50 13.52
CA GLU A 176 -35.84 -26.59 14.17
C GLU A 176 -36.13 -25.38 15.04
N LEU A 177 -35.16 -24.93 15.87
CA LEU A 177 -35.27 -23.69 16.63
C LEU A 177 -35.42 -22.44 15.73
N CYS A 178 -34.83 -22.47 14.53
CA CYS A 178 -35.05 -21.44 13.51
C CYS A 178 -36.45 -21.51 12.86
N LYS A 179 -37.09 -22.68 12.82
CA LYS A 179 -38.43 -22.90 12.27
C LYS A 179 -39.55 -22.68 13.30
N GLU A 180 -39.30 -22.94 14.58
CA GLU A 180 -40.29 -22.90 15.66
C GLU A 180 -40.58 -21.49 16.22
N LYS A 181 -39.91 -20.43 15.73
CA LYS A 181 -40.26 -19.02 16.03
C LYS A 181 -41.56 -18.52 15.38
N ASN A 182 -42.50 -19.41 15.09
CA ASN A 182 -43.86 -19.11 14.64
C ASN A 182 -44.93 -19.68 15.59
N THR A 183 -44.68 -19.64 16.90
CA THR A 183 -45.75 -19.80 17.89
C THR A 183 -46.50 -18.48 18.06
N VAL A 184 -47.74 -18.49 17.58
CA VAL A 184 -48.70 -17.39 17.67
C VAL A 184 -48.99 -17.06 19.13
N ILE A 185 -48.48 -15.92 19.59
CA ILE A 185 -49.08 -15.13 20.67
C ILE A 185 -49.60 -13.86 20.00
N ASN A 186 -50.93 -13.73 19.96
CA ASN A 186 -51.64 -12.54 19.50
C ASN A 186 -51.17 -11.31 20.27
N ASN A 187 -50.26 -10.54 19.68
CA ASN A 187 -50.19 -9.09 19.82
C ASN A 187 -49.61 -8.51 18.53
N ASN A 188 -50.39 -7.59 17.97
CA ASN A 188 -50.21 -6.93 16.70
C ASN A 188 -48.80 -6.31 16.54
N SER A 189 -47.91 -6.97 15.80
CA SER A 189 -46.71 -6.36 15.21
C SER A 189 -46.18 -7.26 14.09
N ASN A 190 -46.60 -7.00 12.85
CA ASN A 190 -46.02 -7.60 11.66
C ASN A 190 -44.59 -7.04 11.48
N ASN A 191 -43.59 -7.76 11.98
CA ASN A 191 -42.20 -7.50 11.63
C ASN A 191 -41.50 -8.84 11.36
N THR A 192 -41.63 -9.33 10.12
CA THR A 192 -40.84 -10.45 9.59
C THR A 192 -39.39 -10.02 9.44
N ASN A 193 -38.66 -9.92 10.55
CA ASN A 193 -37.23 -9.63 10.56
C ASN A 193 -36.44 -10.93 10.40
N ASN A 194 -36.31 -11.41 9.15
CA ASN A 194 -35.20 -12.29 8.81
C ASN A 194 -33.91 -11.48 8.99
N GLN A 195 -33.25 -11.66 10.13
CA GLN A 195 -32.03 -10.94 10.46
C GLN A 195 -30.93 -11.31 9.43
N PHE A 196 -30.43 -10.30 8.72
CA PHE A 196 -29.37 -10.47 7.73
C PHE A 196 -28.14 -11.16 8.34
N ASN A 197 -27.76 -12.32 7.79
CA ASN A 197 -26.58 -13.06 8.21
C ASN A 197 -25.40 -12.75 7.28
N LEU A 198 -24.47 -11.93 7.78
CA LEU A 198 -23.28 -11.51 7.04
C LEU A 198 -22.38 -12.69 6.63
N ASN A 199 -22.19 -13.67 7.51
CA ASN A 199 -21.32 -14.79 7.22
C ASN A 199 -21.91 -15.65 6.10
N PHE A 200 -23.23 -15.85 6.08
CA PHE A 200 -23.90 -16.53 4.97
C PHE A 200 -23.72 -15.75 3.65
N PHE A 201 -23.94 -14.44 3.66
CA PHE A 201 -23.74 -13.60 2.47
C PHE A 201 -22.30 -13.72 1.92
N LEU A 202 -21.29 -13.59 2.78
CA LEU A 202 -19.89 -13.63 2.36
C LEU A 202 -19.44 -15.03 1.90
N HIS A 203 -19.75 -16.07 2.69
CA HIS A 203 -19.21 -17.42 2.45
C HIS A 203 -20.06 -18.27 1.50
N GLU A 204 -21.36 -18.05 1.41
CA GLU A 204 -22.24 -18.81 0.49
C GLU A 204 -22.54 -18.03 -0.78
N GLN A 205 -23.04 -16.80 -0.67
CA GLN A 205 -23.45 -16.02 -1.84
C GLN A 205 -22.24 -15.46 -2.60
N CYS A 206 -21.22 -14.95 -1.87
CA CYS A 206 -20.01 -14.37 -2.46
C CYS A 206 -18.83 -15.35 -2.51
N LYS A 207 -19.10 -16.66 -2.52
CA LYS A 207 -18.08 -17.70 -2.54
C LYS A 207 -17.13 -17.59 -3.74
N ASP A 208 -17.66 -17.14 -4.89
CA ASP A 208 -16.94 -17.00 -6.17
C ASP A 208 -16.43 -15.57 -6.41
N ALA A 209 -16.46 -14.71 -5.38
CA ALA A 209 -15.88 -13.37 -5.47
C ALA A 209 -14.38 -13.39 -5.74
N LEU A 210 -13.90 -12.37 -6.47
CA LEU A 210 -12.47 -12.20 -6.72
C LEU A 210 -11.72 -11.81 -5.46
N ASN A 211 -10.42 -12.11 -5.43
CA ASN A 211 -9.52 -11.50 -4.46
C ASN A 211 -9.23 -10.04 -4.85
N LEU A 212 -8.97 -9.20 -3.85
CA LEU A 212 -8.72 -7.76 -4.06
C LEU A 212 -7.58 -7.48 -5.04
N ILE A 213 -6.47 -8.21 -4.93
CA ILE A 213 -5.32 -8.04 -5.84
C ILE A 213 -5.69 -8.43 -7.28
N ASP A 214 -6.46 -9.51 -7.45
CA ASP A 214 -6.89 -9.98 -8.77
C ASP A 214 -7.81 -8.96 -9.44
N PHE A 215 -8.75 -8.41 -8.67
CA PHE A 215 -9.57 -7.28 -9.12
C PHE A 215 -8.71 -6.09 -9.54
N VAL A 216 -7.76 -5.66 -8.71
CA VAL A 216 -6.84 -4.55 -9.03
C VAL A 216 -6.04 -4.83 -10.31
N ASN A 217 -5.71 -6.10 -10.55
CA ASN A 217 -5.04 -6.54 -11.77
C ASN A 217 -5.91 -6.46 -13.02
N GLN A 218 -7.20 -6.70 -12.89
CA GLN A 218 -8.17 -6.67 -13.98
C GLN A 218 -8.70 -5.27 -14.29
N ILE A 219 -8.52 -4.28 -13.40
CA ILE A 219 -8.94 -2.89 -13.65
C ILE A 219 -8.40 -2.39 -14.99
N LYS A 220 -9.32 -2.06 -15.90
CA LYS A 220 -9.01 -1.51 -17.22
C LYS A 220 -9.03 0.00 -17.12
N LEU A 221 -7.84 0.60 -17.20
CA LEU A 221 -7.71 2.04 -17.24
C LEU A 221 -7.78 2.54 -18.69
N GLN A 222 -8.42 3.69 -18.87
CA GLN A 222 -8.56 4.38 -20.15
C GLN A 222 -7.88 5.75 -20.09
N LEU A 223 -7.50 6.29 -21.24
CA LEU A 223 -6.92 7.64 -21.32
C LEU A 223 -7.94 8.72 -20.91
N SER A 224 -9.23 8.48 -21.17
CA SER A 224 -10.32 9.34 -20.69
C SER A 224 -10.39 9.42 -19.16
N ASP A 225 -9.89 8.41 -18.43
CA ASP A 225 -9.85 8.45 -16.97
C ASP A 225 -8.84 9.50 -16.48
N LEU A 226 -7.76 9.75 -17.23
CA LEU A 226 -6.80 10.82 -16.95
C LEU A 226 -7.45 12.19 -17.14
N ASP A 227 -8.21 12.39 -18.22
CA ASP A 227 -8.95 13.63 -18.45
C ASP A 227 -9.96 13.89 -17.33
N MET A 228 -10.65 12.83 -16.90
CA MET A 228 -11.61 12.89 -15.80
C MET A 228 -10.92 13.26 -14.49
N ILE A 229 -9.81 12.59 -14.13
CA ILE A 229 -9.01 12.91 -12.94
C ILE A 229 -8.54 14.36 -12.98
N GLY A 230 -8.03 14.85 -14.11
CA GLY A 230 -7.62 16.24 -14.25
C GLY A 230 -8.77 17.22 -14.01
N ARG A 231 -10.03 16.85 -14.30
CA ARG A 231 -11.20 17.70 -14.05
C ARG A 231 -11.66 17.67 -12.59
N VAL A 232 -11.86 16.46 -12.02
CA VAL A 232 -12.51 16.26 -10.71
C VAL A 232 -11.54 16.19 -9.53
N GLY A 233 -10.24 16.00 -9.80
CA GLY A 233 -9.18 15.87 -8.81
C GLY A 233 -8.88 14.42 -8.39
N TYR A 234 -7.79 14.24 -7.66
CA TYR A 234 -7.26 12.92 -7.28
C TYR A 234 -8.26 12.04 -6.55
N ALA A 235 -8.79 12.47 -5.40
CA ALA A 235 -9.62 11.63 -4.55
C ALA A 235 -10.92 11.21 -5.26
N GLU A 236 -11.58 12.15 -5.93
CA GLU A 236 -12.82 11.88 -6.66
C GLU A 236 -12.55 11.01 -7.90
N GLY A 237 -11.47 11.28 -8.63
CA GLY A 237 -11.14 10.53 -9.83
C GLY A 237 -10.74 9.08 -9.53
N MET A 238 -9.92 8.87 -8.50
CA MET A 238 -9.59 7.51 -8.05
C MET A 238 -10.82 6.76 -7.54
N SER A 239 -11.70 7.44 -6.80
CA SER A 239 -12.97 6.84 -6.36
C SER A 239 -13.80 6.36 -7.56
N LYS A 240 -13.94 7.20 -8.59
CA LYS A 240 -14.71 6.86 -9.80
C LYS A 240 -14.13 5.69 -10.58
N ILE A 241 -12.80 5.58 -10.68
CA ILE A 241 -12.16 4.43 -11.33
C ILE A 241 -12.51 3.13 -10.60
N PHE A 242 -12.38 3.11 -9.27
CA PHE A 242 -12.73 1.95 -8.47
C PHE A 242 -14.22 1.59 -8.58
N ILE A 243 -15.09 2.58 -8.38
CA ILE A 243 -16.55 2.41 -8.42
C ILE A 243 -17.01 1.87 -9.77
N LYS A 244 -16.55 2.47 -10.87
CA LYS A 244 -16.87 2.02 -12.23
C LYS A 244 -16.51 0.54 -12.43
N ASN A 245 -15.29 0.14 -12.07
CA ASN A 245 -14.84 -1.24 -12.24
C ASN A 245 -15.56 -2.22 -11.30
N LEU A 246 -16.00 -1.78 -10.11
CA LEU A 246 -16.82 -2.60 -9.21
C LEU A 246 -18.25 -2.77 -9.75
N GLN A 247 -18.82 -1.72 -10.34
CA GLN A 247 -20.18 -1.71 -10.91
C GLN A 247 -20.29 -2.56 -12.19
N GLU A 248 -19.21 -2.69 -12.95
CA GLU A 248 -19.13 -3.60 -14.11
C GLU A 248 -19.22 -5.09 -13.72
N MET A 249 -19.15 -5.41 -12.42
CA MET A 249 -19.23 -6.78 -11.90
C MET A 249 -20.50 -7.00 -11.09
N ASP A 250 -20.98 -8.25 -11.14
CA ASP A 250 -22.06 -8.73 -10.27
C ASP A 250 -21.70 -8.53 -8.80
N VAL A 251 -22.69 -8.15 -7.98
CA VAL A 251 -22.51 -7.82 -6.56
C VAL A 251 -21.83 -8.96 -5.81
N PHE A 252 -22.21 -10.22 -6.07
CA PHE A 252 -21.65 -11.38 -5.38
C PHE A 252 -20.24 -11.75 -5.84
N LYS A 253 -19.75 -11.12 -6.90
CA LYS A 253 -18.38 -11.31 -7.42
C LYS A 253 -17.39 -10.24 -6.94
N ARG A 254 -17.87 -9.18 -6.28
CA ARG A 254 -17.05 -8.05 -5.86
C ARG A 254 -16.10 -8.45 -4.72
N PRO A 255 -14.85 -7.98 -4.72
CA PRO A 255 -13.86 -8.31 -3.69
C PRO A 255 -14.04 -7.54 -2.37
N ILE A 256 -14.91 -6.52 -2.33
CA ILE A 256 -15.08 -5.62 -1.18
C ILE A 256 -16.57 -5.45 -0.90
N HIS A 257 -16.96 -5.57 0.37
CA HIS A 257 -18.31 -5.27 0.85
C HIS A 257 -18.30 -4.45 2.14
N CYS A 258 -19.27 -3.54 2.28
CA CYS A 258 -19.48 -2.76 3.49
C CYS A 258 -20.74 -3.25 4.23
N SER A 259 -20.56 -3.69 5.47
CA SER A 259 -21.67 -4.21 6.30
C SER A 259 -22.37 -3.12 7.12
N ASP A 260 -21.64 -2.05 7.47
CA ASP A 260 -22.15 -0.91 8.23
C ASP A 260 -21.45 0.36 7.75
N LEU A 261 -22.18 1.18 6.98
CA LEU A 261 -21.67 2.43 6.43
C LEU A 261 -21.38 3.48 7.51
N LYS A 262 -22.14 3.50 8.62
CA LYS A 262 -21.91 4.49 9.70
C LYS A 262 -20.59 4.26 10.41
N ARG A 263 -20.20 2.99 10.54
CA ARG A 263 -18.95 2.55 11.16
C ARG A 263 -17.86 2.20 10.14
N GLU A 264 -18.13 2.43 8.86
CA GLU A 264 -17.26 2.10 7.71
C GLU A 264 -16.68 0.67 7.79
N VAL A 265 -17.51 -0.30 8.22
CA VAL A 265 -17.06 -1.68 8.42
C VAL A 265 -16.97 -2.43 7.10
N LEU A 266 -15.75 -2.54 6.58
CA LEU A 266 -15.41 -3.17 5.31
C LEU A 266 -14.88 -4.59 5.49
N TYR A 267 -15.25 -5.45 4.55
CA TYR A 267 -14.76 -6.81 4.38
C TYR A 267 -14.13 -6.93 3.00
N VAL A 268 -12.97 -7.57 2.95
CA VAL A 268 -12.16 -7.72 1.74
C VAL A 268 -11.82 -9.19 1.59
N LYS A 269 -11.94 -9.70 0.36
CA LYS A 269 -11.49 -11.05 0.03
C LYS A 269 -10.03 -11.05 -0.38
N GLU A 270 -9.22 -11.86 0.31
CA GLU A 270 -7.80 -12.02 0.04
C GLU A 270 -7.40 -13.48 0.28
N LYS A 271 -6.66 -14.09 -0.64
CA LYS A 271 -6.28 -15.52 -0.59
C LYS A 271 -7.48 -16.44 -0.34
N ASP A 272 -8.57 -16.18 -1.08
CA ASP A 272 -9.84 -16.89 -1.04
C ASP A 272 -10.55 -16.88 0.31
N THR A 273 -10.13 -15.98 1.21
CA THR A 273 -10.70 -15.82 2.54
C THR A 273 -11.26 -14.41 2.72
N TRP A 274 -12.43 -14.31 3.33
CA TRP A 274 -13.01 -13.03 3.73
C TRP A 274 -12.41 -12.56 5.04
N GLU A 275 -11.85 -11.35 5.02
CA GLU A 275 -11.25 -10.73 6.19
C GLU A 275 -11.84 -9.34 6.40
N LYS A 276 -12.15 -8.99 7.64
CA LYS A 276 -12.54 -7.64 8.03
C LYS A 276 -11.33 -6.70 7.91
N GLU A 277 -11.50 -5.51 7.35
CA GLU A 277 -10.45 -4.50 7.34
C GLU A 277 -10.12 -4.02 8.76
N ASN A 278 -8.86 -3.62 8.95
CA ASN A 278 -8.42 -2.98 10.18
C ASN A 278 -8.73 -1.47 10.15
N GLY A 279 -8.56 -0.78 11.30
CA GLY A 279 -8.79 0.67 11.38
C GLY A 279 -7.93 1.51 10.41
N GLU A 280 -6.81 0.96 9.93
CA GLU A 280 -5.90 1.60 8.98
C GLU A 280 -6.26 1.35 7.51
N ASN A 281 -7.23 0.46 7.22
CA ASN A 281 -7.66 0.03 5.88
C ASN A 281 -6.49 -0.34 4.95
N PHE A 282 -5.48 -1.04 5.47
CA PHE A 282 -4.19 -1.22 4.79
C PHE A 282 -4.32 -1.90 3.42
N LYS A 283 -5.23 -2.87 3.27
CA LYS A 283 -5.37 -3.62 2.00
C LYS A 283 -5.96 -2.74 0.92
N ILE A 284 -6.97 -1.95 1.27
CA ILE A 284 -7.62 -1.03 0.34
C ILE A 284 -6.67 0.12 0.01
N LYS A 285 -5.93 0.68 0.98
CA LYS A 285 -4.88 1.69 0.74
C LYS A 285 -3.82 1.16 -0.23
N ARG A 286 -3.40 -0.10 -0.08
CA ARG A 286 -2.47 -0.79 -1.00
C ARG A 286 -3.07 -0.93 -2.40
N ALA A 287 -4.31 -1.38 -2.51
CA ALA A 287 -5.01 -1.47 -3.80
C ALA A 287 -5.08 -0.12 -4.51
N ILE A 288 -5.44 0.97 -3.80
CA ILE A 288 -5.49 2.33 -4.35
C ILE A 288 -4.12 2.74 -4.90
N LYS A 289 -3.04 2.44 -4.17
CA LYS A 289 -1.67 2.76 -4.61
C LYS A 289 -1.28 2.02 -5.89
N GLU A 290 -1.68 0.76 -6.04
CA GLU A 290 -1.41 -0.01 -7.26
C GLU A 290 -2.17 0.56 -8.47
N VAL A 291 -3.44 0.94 -8.29
CA VAL A 291 -4.22 1.60 -9.35
C VAL A 291 -3.63 2.97 -9.71
N GLU A 292 -3.21 3.75 -8.71
CA GLU A 292 -2.50 5.03 -8.91
C GLU A 292 -1.24 4.84 -9.76
N HIS A 293 -0.40 3.85 -9.44
CA HIS A 293 0.79 3.55 -10.22
C HIS A 293 0.47 3.16 -11.66
N LYS A 294 -0.58 2.35 -11.89
CA LYS A 294 -1.04 2.01 -13.24
C LYS A 294 -1.56 3.24 -13.98
N ASN A 295 -2.27 4.13 -13.30
CA ASN A 295 -2.79 5.34 -13.89
C ASN A 295 -1.69 6.31 -14.32
N ILE A 296 -0.66 6.53 -13.49
CA ILE A 296 0.50 7.35 -13.84
C ILE A 296 1.23 6.80 -15.08
N LYS A 297 1.30 5.48 -15.23
CA LYS A 297 1.93 4.85 -16.42
C LYS A 297 1.20 5.13 -17.74
N GLN A 298 -0.04 5.62 -17.71
CA GLN A 298 -0.78 6.01 -18.91
C GLN A 298 -0.41 7.39 -19.44
N ILE A 299 0.20 8.26 -18.62
CA ILE A 299 0.49 9.65 -18.98
C ILE A 299 1.30 9.78 -20.29
N PRO A 300 2.35 8.99 -20.54
CA PRO A 300 3.09 9.07 -21.81
C PRO A 300 2.19 8.84 -23.03
N LYS A 301 1.30 7.84 -22.98
CA LYS A 301 0.34 7.55 -24.06
C LYS A 301 -0.66 8.69 -24.24
N TRP A 302 -1.12 9.29 -23.14
CA TRP A 302 -1.98 10.48 -23.22
C TRP A 302 -1.28 11.65 -23.93
N VAL A 303 0.02 11.86 -23.68
CA VAL A 303 0.82 12.91 -24.35
C VAL A 303 0.99 12.61 -25.84
N GLU A 304 1.18 11.35 -26.21
CA GLU A 304 1.25 10.91 -27.62
C GLU A 304 -0.05 11.22 -28.38
N GLU A 305 -1.23 10.98 -27.77
CA GLU A 305 -2.53 11.33 -28.36
C GLU A 305 -2.87 12.82 -28.31
N ASN A 306 -2.13 13.60 -27.52
CA ASN A 306 -2.32 15.03 -27.36
C ASN A 306 -1.02 15.81 -27.61
N PRO A 307 -0.46 15.84 -28.84
CA PRO A 307 0.87 16.41 -29.09
C PRO A 307 1.02 17.88 -28.71
N THR A 308 -0.05 18.68 -28.83
CA THR A 308 -0.05 20.10 -28.46
C THR A 308 0.04 20.33 -26.96
N SER A 309 -0.08 19.29 -26.13
CA SER A 309 0.14 19.37 -24.69
C SER A 309 1.59 19.70 -24.31
N SER A 310 2.55 19.55 -25.22
CA SER A 310 3.96 19.92 -24.99
C SER A 310 4.22 21.42 -25.17
N ASP A 311 3.30 22.16 -25.79
CA ASP A 311 3.46 23.59 -26.06
C ASP A 311 2.94 24.43 -24.89
N THR A 312 3.87 25.08 -24.20
CA THR A 312 3.64 25.87 -22.97
C THR A 312 2.67 27.05 -23.14
N GLU A 313 2.41 27.49 -24.37
CA GLU A 313 1.52 28.62 -24.65
C GLU A 313 0.05 28.19 -24.85
N THR A 314 -0.21 26.88 -24.92
CA THR A 314 -1.55 26.35 -25.20
C THR A 314 -2.34 26.05 -23.93
N LYS A 315 -3.68 26.15 -24.02
CA LYS A 315 -4.59 25.67 -22.96
C LYS A 315 -4.42 24.18 -22.68
N LYS A 316 -4.04 23.41 -23.71
CA LYS A 316 -3.85 21.95 -23.59
C LYS A 316 -2.65 21.60 -22.72
N HIS A 317 -1.62 22.45 -22.67
CA HIS A 317 -0.52 22.29 -21.73
C HIS A 317 -0.95 22.51 -20.28
N LEU A 318 -1.85 23.46 -20.02
CA LEU A 318 -2.43 23.66 -18.69
C LEU A 318 -3.26 22.44 -18.25
N GLU A 319 -4.04 21.85 -19.18
CA GLU A 319 -4.77 20.60 -18.94
C GLU A 319 -3.81 19.45 -18.62
N TYR A 320 -2.74 19.29 -19.40
CA TYR A 320 -1.71 18.30 -19.12
C TYR A 320 -1.07 18.48 -17.74
N GLN A 321 -0.70 19.70 -17.37
CA GLN A 321 -0.15 19.98 -16.04
C GLN A 321 -1.13 19.60 -14.93
N LYS A 322 -2.42 19.90 -15.13
CA LYS A 322 -3.47 19.55 -14.17
C LYS A 322 -3.65 18.04 -14.05
N ILE A 323 -3.72 17.33 -15.18
CA ILE A 323 -3.79 15.86 -15.22
C ILE A 323 -2.58 15.25 -14.51
N LEU A 324 -1.37 15.71 -14.84
CA LEU A 324 -0.13 15.23 -14.26
C LEU A 324 -0.12 15.39 -12.74
N LEU A 325 -0.54 16.56 -12.25
CA LEU A 325 -0.59 16.88 -10.84
C LEU A 325 -1.61 16.02 -10.09
N GLU A 326 -2.83 15.91 -10.61
CA GLU A 326 -3.90 15.14 -9.97
C GLU A 326 -3.65 13.63 -10.04
N ALA A 327 -3.12 13.11 -11.16
CA ALA A 327 -2.76 11.69 -11.30
C ALA A 327 -1.69 11.25 -10.29
N MET A 328 -0.92 12.20 -9.75
CA MET A 328 0.14 11.97 -8.78
C MET A 328 -0.27 12.15 -7.32
N GLY A 329 -1.53 12.43 -7.00
CA GLY A 329 -1.99 12.68 -5.62
C GLY A 329 -2.44 14.12 -5.34
N GLY A 330 -2.45 14.99 -6.35
CA GLY A 330 -2.88 16.39 -6.25
C GLY A 330 -1.87 17.31 -5.55
N SER A 331 -2.08 18.63 -5.66
CA SER A 331 -1.20 19.66 -5.04
C SER A 331 -1.60 20.09 -3.64
N THR A 332 -2.69 19.56 -3.08
CA THR A 332 -3.17 20.05 -1.78
C THR A 332 -2.17 19.69 -0.68
N MET A 333 -1.99 20.58 0.29
CA MET A 333 -1.20 20.33 1.51
C MET A 333 -1.87 19.30 2.44
N GLU A 334 -3.00 18.73 2.01
CA GLU A 334 -3.73 17.71 2.73
C GLU A 334 -2.93 16.41 2.76
N ASP A 335 -2.98 15.75 3.90
CA ASP A 335 -2.31 14.47 4.14
C ASP A 335 -2.75 13.42 3.11
N ASP A 336 -1.78 12.72 2.53
CA ASP A 336 -2.02 11.66 1.55
C ASP A 336 -2.89 10.53 2.15
N ASP A 337 -2.78 10.28 3.46
CA ASP A 337 -3.65 9.31 4.14
C ASP A 337 -5.10 9.79 4.20
N LYS A 338 -5.36 11.08 4.48
CA LYS A 338 -6.72 11.66 4.47
C LYS A 338 -7.36 11.59 3.09
N LYS A 339 -6.57 11.83 2.03
CA LYS A 339 -7.06 11.66 0.65
C LYS A 339 -7.46 10.21 0.37
N ARG A 340 -6.66 9.24 0.82
CA ARG A 340 -6.98 7.80 0.67
C ARG A 340 -8.19 7.39 1.50
N GLU A 341 -8.35 7.91 2.71
CA GLU A 341 -9.55 7.69 3.52
C GLU A 341 -10.80 8.23 2.83
N LYS A 342 -10.72 9.40 2.20
CA LYS A 342 -11.83 9.93 1.39
C LYS A 342 -12.20 9.00 0.24
N ILE A 343 -11.21 8.41 -0.44
CA ILE A 343 -11.44 7.40 -1.49
C ILE A 343 -12.15 6.17 -0.91
N ILE A 344 -11.67 5.64 0.22
CA ILE A 344 -12.24 4.47 0.89
C ILE A 344 -13.70 4.73 1.28
N ARG A 345 -14.01 5.90 1.86
CA ARG A 345 -15.37 6.30 2.21
C ARG A 345 -16.30 6.35 1.00
N ASN A 346 -15.81 6.86 -0.13
CA ASN A 346 -16.58 6.89 -1.36
C ASN A 346 -16.85 5.48 -1.89
N ILE A 347 -15.85 4.58 -1.86
CA ILE A 347 -16.03 3.17 -2.22
C ILE A 347 -17.04 2.49 -1.28
N ALA A 348 -16.93 2.71 0.04
CA ALA A 348 -17.79 2.09 1.04
C ALA A 348 -19.28 2.36 0.80
N LYS A 349 -19.63 3.59 0.39
CA LYS A 349 -21.01 3.96 0.03
C LYS A 349 -21.58 3.09 -1.10
N GLU A 350 -20.75 2.75 -2.08
CA GLU A 350 -21.18 1.96 -3.24
C GLU A 350 -21.22 0.45 -2.95
N VAL A 351 -20.33 -0.04 -2.09
CA VAL A 351 -20.25 -1.48 -1.77
C VAL A 351 -21.05 -1.86 -0.52
N THR A 352 -21.94 -0.99 -0.05
CA THR A 352 -22.81 -1.28 1.09
C THR A 352 -23.78 -2.39 0.76
N ILE A 353 -23.81 -3.42 1.60
CA ILE A 353 -24.69 -4.57 1.42
C ILE A 353 -26.14 -4.12 1.63
N ASN A 354 -26.98 -4.35 0.62
CA ASN A 354 -28.41 -4.18 0.78
C ASN A 354 -28.96 -5.29 1.68
N LYS A 355 -29.45 -4.91 2.88
CA LYS A 355 -30.00 -5.83 3.87
C LYS A 355 -31.51 -6.02 3.73
N THR A 356 -32.15 -5.26 2.84
CA THR A 356 -33.57 -5.47 2.55
C THR A 356 -33.71 -6.67 1.64
N VAL A 357 -34.51 -7.65 2.09
CA VAL A 357 -34.89 -8.79 1.27
C VAL A 357 -35.77 -8.25 0.14
N GLU A 358 -35.26 -8.21 -1.07
CA GLU A 358 -36.13 -8.05 -2.24
C GLU A 358 -37.04 -9.28 -2.28
N LYS A 359 -38.35 -9.01 -2.17
CA LYS A 359 -39.40 -10.03 -2.15
C LYS A 359 -39.61 -10.64 -3.52
#